data_AF-A0A356X2L4-F1
#
_entry.id   AF-A0A356X2L4-F1
#
_cell.length_a   1.000
_cell.length_b   1.000
_cell.length_c   1.000
_cell.angle_alpha   90.00
_cell.angle_beta   90.00
_cell.angle_gamma   90.00
#
_symmetry.space_group_name_H-M   'P 1'
#
loop_
_entity.id
_entity.type
_entity.pdbx_description
1 polymer ?
#
loop_
_entity_poly.entity_id
_entity_poly.type
_entity_poly.pdbx_seq_one_letter_code
_entity_poly.pdbx_strand_id
1 'polypeptide(L)'
;RKQYVEFTRPYNLVDQLIIVSDQVGRTPGSISDMQDITISVRRNSSYYVRLKELQDEGFPVEIQIIPEDMDTESVLFQVADGTYEATVADNNIYG
;
A
#
# COMPACT_ATOMS: atom_id res chain seq x y z
N ARG A 1 -12.34 -5.17 -21.40
CA ARG A 1 -11.92 -3.76 -21.40
C ARG A 1 -11.16 -3.54 -20.10
N LYS A 2 -9.83 -3.49 -20.14
CA LYS A 2 -9.01 -3.23 -18.95
C LYS A 2 -9.06 -1.72 -18.73
N GLN A 3 -9.80 -1.28 -17.73
CA GLN A 3 -9.82 0.12 -17.32
C GLN A 3 -8.38 0.49 -16.93
N TYR A 4 -7.95 1.65 -17.44
CA TYR A 4 -6.77 2.34 -16.96
C TYR A 4 -6.98 2.59 -15.48
N VAL A 5 -6.37 1.78 -14.64
CA VAL A 5 -6.24 2.13 -13.22
C VAL A 5 -4.96 2.93 -13.17
N GLU A 6 -5.11 4.22 -12.94
CA GLU A 6 -4.00 5.15 -12.73
C GLU A 6 -3.35 4.82 -11.39
N PHE A 7 -2.56 3.74 -11.38
CA PHE A 7 -1.78 3.36 -10.22
C PHE A 7 -0.64 4.36 -10.04
N THR A 8 -0.51 4.89 -8.83
CA THR A 8 0.61 5.76 -8.44
C THR A 8 1.97 5.09 -8.61
N ARG A 9 3.05 5.87 -8.53
CA ARG A 9 4.42 5.38 -8.73
C ARG A 9 4.79 4.26 -7.73
N PRO A 10 5.24 3.09 -8.21
CA PRO A 10 5.54 1.95 -7.35
C PRO A 10 6.87 2.12 -6.59
N TYR A 11 6.86 1.84 -5.28
CA TYR A 11 8.06 1.76 -4.43
C TYR A 11 8.53 0.33 -4.24
N ASN A 12 9.71 -0.02 -4.78
CA ASN A 12 10.26 -1.39 -4.67
C ASN A 12 10.88 -1.67 -3.30
N LEU A 13 10.18 -2.46 -2.50
CA LEU A 13 10.67 -3.12 -1.30
C LEU A 13 10.99 -4.58 -1.66
N VAL A 14 12.11 -4.79 -2.37
CA VAL A 14 12.66 -6.08 -2.84
C VAL A 14 11.77 -6.88 -3.83
N ASP A 15 10.46 -7.03 -3.58
CA ASP A 15 9.43 -7.55 -4.51
C ASP A 15 8.01 -7.00 -4.23
N GLN A 16 7.87 -6.09 -3.27
CA GLN A 16 6.59 -5.49 -2.84
C GLN A 16 6.52 -4.01 -3.21
N LEU A 17 5.33 -3.55 -3.55
CA LEU A 17 4.99 -2.20 -3.97
C LEU A 17 3.97 -1.58 -3.03
N ILE A 18 4.25 -0.36 -2.54
CA ILE A 18 3.21 0.47 -1.91
C ILE A 18 2.42 1.15 -3.02
N ILE A 19 1.11 0.95 -3.01
CA ILE A 19 0.14 1.59 -3.91
C ILE A 19 -0.59 2.64 -3.11
N VAL A 20 -0.59 3.88 -3.59
CA VAL A 20 -1.22 5.03 -2.92
C VAL A 20 -2.42 5.46 -3.76
N SER A 21 -3.48 5.91 -3.11
CA SER A 21 -4.65 6.47 -3.78
C SER A 21 -4.31 7.82 -4.40
N ASP A 22 -4.90 8.13 -5.56
CA ASP A 22 -4.80 9.46 -6.16
C ASP A 22 -5.50 10.53 -5.30
N GLN A 23 -6.49 10.14 -4.49
CA GLN A 23 -7.23 11.01 -3.57
C GLN A 23 -6.36 11.59 -2.44
N VAL A 24 -5.20 10.98 -2.17
CA VAL A 24 -4.21 11.50 -1.21
C VAL A 24 -3.60 12.82 -1.72
N GLY A 25 -3.68 13.11 -3.03
CA GLY A 25 -3.27 14.40 -3.60
C GLY A 25 -1.77 14.68 -3.59
N ARG A 26 -0.96 13.73 -3.11
CA ARG A 26 0.50 13.75 -3.16
C ARG A 26 1.04 12.37 -3.48
N THR A 27 2.20 12.34 -4.13
CA THR A 27 2.92 11.10 -4.41
C THR A 27 4.18 11.11 -3.55
N PRO A 28 4.24 10.33 -2.45
CA PRO A 28 5.48 10.08 -1.71
C PRO A 28 6.57 9.70 -2.70
N GLY A 29 7.84 10.06 -2.46
CA GLY A 29 9.00 9.73 -3.31
C GLY A 29 9.82 8.56 -2.77
N SER A 30 9.57 8.18 -1.52
CA SER A 30 10.29 7.16 -0.75
C SER A 30 9.46 6.75 0.47
N ILE A 31 9.89 5.71 1.18
CA ILE A 31 9.29 5.32 2.45
C ILE A 31 9.35 6.44 3.51
N SER A 32 10.36 7.30 3.45
CA SER A 32 10.51 8.46 4.35
C SER A 32 9.45 9.54 4.10
N ASP A 33 8.80 9.54 2.93
CA ASP A 33 7.76 10.50 2.58
C ASP A 33 6.34 9.99 2.90
N MET A 34 6.23 8.88 3.62
CA MET A 34 4.94 8.23 3.97
C MET A 34 4.23 8.83 5.19
N GLN A 35 4.80 9.89 5.78
CA GLN A 35 4.18 10.59 6.91
C GLN A 35 2.74 11.04 6.59
N ASP A 36 1.79 10.80 7.48
CA ASP A 36 0.37 11.11 7.26
C ASP A 36 -0.29 10.33 6.09
N ILE A 37 0.28 9.18 5.69
CA ILE A 37 -0.39 8.21 4.80
C ILE A 37 -0.51 6.88 5.53
N THR A 38 -1.76 6.45 5.71
CA THR A 38 -2.12 5.20 6.35
C THR A 38 -2.07 4.04 5.35
N ILE A 39 -1.21 3.06 5.63
CA ILE A 39 -1.07 1.86 4.81
C ILE A 39 -1.95 0.74 5.37
N SER A 40 -2.97 0.37 4.60
CA SER A 40 -3.95 -0.65 4.95
C SER A 40 -3.50 -2.04 4.49
N VAL A 41 -3.27 -2.95 5.44
CA VAL A 41 -2.82 -4.34 5.18
C VAL A 41 -3.46 -5.34 6.13
N ARG A 42 -3.54 -6.61 5.70
CA ARG A 42 -4.01 -7.71 6.56
C ARG A 42 -2.98 -8.04 7.63
N ARG A 43 -3.43 -8.29 8.87
CA ARG A 43 -2.54 -8.62 10.00
C ARG A 43 -1.62 -9.81 9.71
N ASN A 44 -2.15 -10.87 9.10
CA ASN A 44 -1.41 -12.11 8.85
C ASN A 44 -0.65 -12.11 7.50
N SER A 45 -0.44 -10.94 6.89
CA SER A 45 0.32 -10.82 5.63
C SER A 45 1.82 -10.61 5.90
N SER A 46 2.65 -11.04 4.95
CA SER A 46 4.07 -10.66 4.90
C SER A 46 4.26 -9.15 4.81
N TYR A 47 3.28 -8.42 4.24
CA TYR A 47 3.29 -6.96 4.15
C TYR A 47 3.25 -6.31 5.53
N TYR A 48 2.38 -6.79 6.42
CA TYR A 48 2.29 -6.29 7.79
C TYR A 48 3.62 -6.43 8.54
N VAL A 49 4.26 -7.60 8.42
CA VAL A 49 5.57 -7.85 9.04
C VAL A 49 6.60 -6.86 8.52
N ARG A 50 6.67 -6.65 7.20
CA ARG A 50 7.64 -5.72 6.60
C ARG A 50 7.40 -4.27 7.01
N LEU A 51 6.15 -3.82 7.04
CA LEU A 51 5.81 -2.46 7.49
C LEU A 51 6.16 -2.25 8.97
N LYS A 52 5.99 -3.29 9.80
CA LYS A 52 6.38 -3.27 11.20
C LYS A 52 7.89 -3.14 11.38
N GLU A 53 8.68 -3.87 10.60
CA GLU A 53 10.15 -3.71 10.60
C GLU A 53 10.55 -2.28 10.23
N LEU A 54 9.95 -1.70 9.18
CA LEU A 54 10.23 -0.31 8.78
C LEU A 54 9.86 0.70 9.86
N GLN A 55 8.74 0.50 10.54
CA GLN A 55 8.37 1.34 11.69
C GLN A 55 9.41 1.21 12.83
N ASP A 56 9.89 0.00 13.11
CA ASP A 56 10.89 -0.25 14.15
C ASP A 56 12.29 0.28 13.74
N GLU A 57 12.58 0.37 12.43
CA GLU A 57 13.76 1.04 11.85
C GLU A 57 13.66 2.59 11.93
N GLY A 58 12.50 3.14 12.31
CA GLY A 58 12.27 4.57 12.52
C GLY A 58 11.64 5.31 11.33
N PHE A 59 11.15 4.60 10.33
CA PHE A 59 10.43 5.21 9.21
C PHE A 59 9.01 5.68 9.62
N PRO A 60 8.49 6.76 9.02
CA PRO A 60 7.17 7.30 9.35
C PRO A 60 6.06 6.48 8.68
N VAL A 61 5.90 5.24 9.13
CA VAL A 61 4.93 4.29 8.60
C VAL A 61 3.74 4.17 9.55
N GLU A 62 2.56 4.51 9.04
CA GLU A 62 1.28 4.32 9.72
C GLU A 62 0.58 3.09 9.14
N ILE A 63 0.19 2.15 10.01
CA ILE A 63 -0.36 0.86 9.60
C ILE A 63 -1.80 0.74 10.10
N GLN A 64 -2.73 0.54 9.17
CA GLN A 64 -4.11 0.16 9.47
C GLN A 64 -4.31 -1.32 9.16
N ILE A 65 -4.86 -2.04 10.14
CA ILE A 65 -5.20 -3.45 9.97
C ILE A 65 -6.62 -3.56 9.43
N ILE A 66 -6.75 -4.21 8.29
CA ILE A 66 -8.04 -4.47 7.63
C ILE A 66 -8.52 -5.92 7.87
N PRO A 67 -9.81 -6.22 7.64
CA PRO A 67 -10.35 -7.57 7.76
C PRO A 67 -9.57 -8.61 6.94
N GLU A 68 -9.40 -9.81 7.50
CA GLU A 68 -8.57 -10.86 6.89
C GLU A 68 -9.21 -11.52 5.66
N ASP A 69 -10.52 -11.41 5.53
CA ASP A 69 -11.33 -11.89 4.41
C ASP A 69 -11.25 -11.00 3.17
N MET A 70 -10.65 -9.81 3.25
CA MET A 70 -10.37 -8.99 2.08
C MET A 70 -9.16 -9.54 1.29
N ASP A 71 -9.39 -9.97 0.05
CA ASP A 71 -8.30 -10.32 -0.85
C ASP A 71 -7.54 -9.09 -1.35
N THR A 72 -6.33 -9.31 -1.91
CA THR A 72 -5.47 -8.22 -2.38
C THR A 72 -6.14 -7.38 -3.47
N GLU A 73 -6.93 -7.98 -4.36
CA GLU A 73 -7.66 -7.25 -5.41
C GLU A 73 -8.70 -6.30 -4.82
N SER A 74 -9.47 -6.75 -3.84
CA SER A 74 -10.47 -5.95 -3.14
C SER A 74 -9.83 -4.76 -2.44
N VAL A 75 -8.67 -4.93 -1.81
CA VAL A 75 -7.95 -3.84 -1.16
C VAL A 75 -7.44 -2.82 -2.19
N LEU A 76 -6.92 -3.29 -3.33
CA LEU A 76 -6.50 -2.42 -4.43
C LEU A 76 -7.67 -1.60 -4.99
N PHE A 77 -8.85 -2.21 -5.16
CA PHE A 77 -10.05 -1.48 -5.56
C PHE A 77 -10.45 -0.42 -4.54
N GLN A 78 -10.37 -0.72 -3.24
CA GLN A 78 -10.68 0.25 -2.18
C GLN A 78 -9.67 1.40 -2.13
N VAL A 79 -8.40 1.16 -2.47
CA VAL A 79 -7.41 2.24 -2.64
C VAL A 79 -7.73 3.08 -3.87
N ALA A 80 -8.10 2.45 -4.99
CA ALA A 80 -8.49 3.17 -6.21
C ALA A 80 -9.78 3.99 -6.04
N ASP A 81 -10.71 3.56 -5.18
CA ASP A 81 -11.94 4.29 -4.84
C ASP A 81 -11.70 5.39 -3.77
N GLY A 82 -10.51 5.42 -3.16
CA GLY A 82 -10.15 6.37 -2.11
C GLY A 82 -10.65 6.00 -0.71
N THR A 83 -11.22 4.81 -0.53
CA THR A 83 -11.61 4.26 0.79
C THR A 83 -10.39 4.03 1.68
N TYR A 84 -9.27 3.57 1.10
CA TYR A 84 -7.99 3.45 1.78
C TYR A 84 -6.94 4.32 1.10
N GLU A 85 -6.08 4.96 1.90
CA GLU A 85 -5.06 5.87 1.36
C GLU A 85 -3.94 5.11 0.66
N ALA A 86 -3.53 3.96 1.20
CA ALA A 86 -2.51 3.12 0.59
C ALA A 86 -2.66 1.64 0.95
N THR A 87 -2.05 0.77 0.17
CA THR A 87 -1.87 -0.66 0.48
C THR A 87 -0.52 -1.17 -0.04
N VAL A 88 -0.18 -2.43 0.28
CA VAL A 88 1.00 -3.13 -0.23
C VAL A 88 0.56 -4.28 -1.12
N ALA A 89 1.22 -4.43 -2.27
CA ALA A 89 0.97 -5.46 -3.26
C ALA A 89 2.28 -6.05 -3.77
N ASP A 90 2.32 -7.35 -4.08
CA ASP A 90 3.49 -7.94 -4.74
C ASP A 90 3.60 -7.46 -6.20
N ASN A 91 4.82 -7.25 -6.69
CA ASN A 91 5.11 -6.81 -8.06
C ASN A 91 4.63 -7.83 -9.13
N ASN A 92 4.38 -9.08 -8.74
CA ASN A 92 3.87 -10.13 -9.63
C ASN A 92 2.40 -9.92 -10.05
N ILE A 93 1.68 -8.95 -9.50
CA ILE A 93 0.28 -8.64 -9.89
C ILE A 93 0.19 -8.05 -11.31
N TYR A 94 1.31 -7.59 -11.87
CA TYR A 94 1.39 -7.01 -13.21
C TYR A 94 2.04 -7.92 -14.28
N GLY A 95 2.31 -9.19 -13.94
CA GLY A 95 2.89 -10.20 -14.84
C GLY A 95 1.88 -10.87 -15.78
#